data_AF-A0A4P7S018-F1
#
_entry.id   AF-A0A4P7S018-F1
#
_cell.length_a   1.000
_cell.length_b   1.000
_cell.length_c   1.000
_cell.angle_alpha   90.00
_cell.angle_beta   90.00
_cell.angle_gamma   90.00
#
_symmetry.space_group_name_H-M   'P 1'
#
loop_
_entity.id
_entity.type
_entity.pdbx_description
1 polymer ?
#
loop_
_entity_poly.entity_id
_entity_poly.type
_entity_poly.pdbx_seq_one_letter_code
_entity_poly.pdbx_strand_id
1 'polypeptide(L)'
;MVFYRNKLKAGLALLAALAGPASAGAAEAPRRTCGEFRVAMIPDTQNYVDYRHQKWSGFPFDAVEQFYGQMRWVAENSAGAGGDIAFATHVGDVWQHYSEWMDPAHAARGFKWIPNGGSEVAMSPKVHARGFEIPVAVQAYQLVAGKLPFSVVPGNHDFDALWTDPAHPPQPEQEKAGVRHVGGLTGFRSAFSDKSAFFAGQPWYVGSHDGGADSAQVFRAGQCRFLHIGLQYHAPDASLAWASAMIDRFPGLPTIVSTHDYLGRDGQRNLKSNPRNSILDPLDNDPEMMWDEFVSRHDQIFLVLSGHVGGQGFSIDTNRSGGKVYQMMADYQGRGQTAKDAGAEGSDVGDGWLRLLTFRLDTAKPSIDVRTFSTHYGKYASELPEYAGWYKAHDGQGDLSDADYLKRDEFTIELDDFHRRFGAPDAPPPKRGS
;
A
#
# COMPACT_ATOMS: atom_id res chain seq x y z
N MET A 1 44.79 73.56 35.16
CA MET A 1 45.55 72.63 36.02
C MET A 1 46.38 71.76 35.09
N VAL A 2 47.70 71.77 35.31
CA VAL A 2 48.74 71.18 34.45
C VAL A 2 48.83 69.66 34.65
N PHE A 3 49.48 68.99 33.68
CA PHE A 3 50.24 67.72 33.70
C PHE A 3 49.68 66.66 32.71
N TYR A 4 50.45 65.82 31.99
CA TYR A 4 51.79 65.85 31.38
C TYR A 4 51.89 64.51 30.58
N ARG A 5 52.46 64.55 29.36
CA ARG A 5 53.25 63.48 28.66
C ARG A 5 52.75 62.00 28.63
N ASN A 6 52.72 61.39 27.44
CA ASN A 6 53.91 60.72 26.85
C ASN A 6 53.67 60.26 25.40
N LYS A 7 54.74 60.32 24.59
CA LYS A 7 54.83 59.81 23.22
C LYS A 7 55.15 58.31 23.24
N LEU A 8 54.57 57.52 22.34
CA LEU A 8 55.27 56.38 21.73
C LEU A 8 54.81 56.19 20.28
N LYS A 9 55.78 56.15 19.37
CA LYS A 9 55.63 55.81 17.96
C LYS A 9 55.76 54.29 17.83
N ALA A 10 54.86 53.65 17.08
CA ALA A 10 55.07 52.32 16.53
C ALA A 10 54.67 52.35 15.05
N GLY A 11 55.62 52.03 14.18
CA GLY A 11 55.42 51.93 12.75
C GLY A 11 54.67 50.65 12.39
N LEU A 12 53.82 50.72 11.36
CA LEU A 12 53.24 49.56 10.73
C LEU A 12 53.51 49.64 9.23
N ALA A 13 54.26 48.66 8.73
CA ALA A 13 54.57 48.48 7.33
C ALA A 13 53.32 48.02 6.57
N LEU A 14 53.02 48.67 5.44
CA LEU A 14 51.95 48.28 4.52
C LEU A 14 52.47 47.17 3.60
N LEU A 15 51.98 45.94 3.80
CA LEU A 15 52.12 44.84 2.83
C LEU A 15 50.89 44.87 1.91
N ALA A 16 51.08 45.35 0.68
CA ALA A 16 50.08 45.26 -0.38
C ALA A 16 50.10 43.85 -0.98
N ALA A 17 49.11 43.03 -0.65
CA ALA A 17 48.85 41.76 -1.31
C ALA A 17 47.94 42.01 -2.52
N LEU A 18 48.46 41.76 -3.73
CA LEU A 18 47.70 41.73 -4.97
C LEU A 18 46.79 40.49 -4.97
N ALA A 19 45.50 40.68 -4.72
CA ALA A 19 44.48 39.66 -4.94
C ALA A 19 44.09 39.66 -6.44
N GLY A 20 44.52 38.65 -7.17
CA GLY A 20 43.97 38.33 -8.49
C GLY A 20 42.54 37.78 -8.36
N PRO A 21 41.67 37.94 -9.36
CA PRO A 21 40.30 37.44 -9.28
C PRO A 21 40.33 35.91 -9.33
N ALA A 22 40.00 35.28 -8.21
CA ALA A 22 39.67 33.86 -8.19
C ALA A 22 38.32 33.69 -8.90
N SER A 23 38.35 33.07 -10.08
CA SER A 23 37.13 32.54 -10.71
C SER A 23 36.56 31.48 -9.79
N ALA A 24 35.52 31.83 -9.03
CA ALA A 24 34.70 30.88 -8.33
C ALA A 24 34.03 29.98 -9.37
N GLY A 25 34.60 28.79 -9.60
CA GLY A 25 33.88 27.72 -10.26
C GLY A 25 32.62 27.47 -9.45
N ALA A 26 31.46 27.68 -10.05
CA ALA A 26 30.20 27.27 -9.48
C ALA A 26 30.28 25.76 -9.27
N ALA A 27 30.48 25.34 -8.02
CA ALA A 27 30.37 23.94 -7.67
C ALA A 27 28.94 23.51 -8.01
N GLU A 28 28.80 22.61 -8.97
CA GLU A 28 27.55 21.98 -9.35
C GLU A 28 26.93 21.38 -8.09
N ALA A 29 25.68 21.75 -7.78
CA ALA A 29 25.01 21.20 -6.61
C ALA A 29 24.99 19.66 -6.72
N PRO A 30 25.25 18.92 -5.63
CA PRO A 30 25.33 17.46 -5.71
C PRO A 30 24.00 16.89 -6.22
N ARG A 31 24.12 16.04 -7.24
CA ARG A 31 23.03 15.29 -7.89
C ARG A 31 22.17 14.59 -6.84
N ARG A 32 20.84 14.61 -6.98
CA ARG A 32 19.94 13.79 -6.16
C ARG A 32 19.75 12.45 -6.86
N THR A 33 20.38 11.40 -6.36
CA THR A 33 20.22 10.03 -6.87
C THR A 33 19.33 9.23 -5.92
N CYS A 34 18.34 8.54 -6.47
CA CYS A 34 17.51 7.64 -5.68
C CYS A 34 18.24 6.32 -5.37
N GLY A 35 19.17 5.91 -6.24
CA GLY A 35 19.64 4.54 -6.30
C GLY A 35 18.56 3.58 -6.82
N GLU A 36 18.93 2.33 -7.03
CA GLU A 36 17.94 1.25 -7.18
C GLU A 36 17.36 0.91 -5.81
N PHE A 37 16.03 0.81 -5.72
CA PHE A 37 15.34 0.43 -4.49
C PHE A 37 14.05 -0.33 -4.81
N ARG A 38 13.50 -1.03 -3.81
CA ARG A 38 12.26 -1.77 -3.94
C ARG A 38 11.16 -1.23 -3.04
N VAL A 39 9.92 -1.35 -3.52
CA VAL A 39 8.71 -1.31 -2.68
C VAL A 39 8.12 -2.70 -2.63
N ALA A 40 7.85 -3.20 -1.43
CA ALA A 40 7.12 -4.44 -1.23
C ALA A 40 5.62 -4.14 -1.15
N MET A 41 4.84 -4.68 -2.09
CA MET A 41 3.38 -4.67 -2.06
C MET A 41 2.92 -6.02 -1.51
N ILE A 42 2.39 -5.99 -0.29
CA ILE A 42 1.91 -7.15 0.45
C ILE A 42 0.40 -7.26 0.19
N PRO A 43 -0.05 -8.33 -0.50
CA PRO A 43 -1.46 -8.53 -0.80
C PRO A 43 -2.19 -9.09 0.42
N ASP A 44 -3.47 -9.32 0.24
CA ASP A 44 -4.44 -9.72 1.23
C ASP A 44 -4.00 -10.98 2.02
N THR A 45 -3.88 -10.82 3.34
CA THR A 45 -3.35 -11.86 4.24
C THR A 45 -4.41 -12.58 5.05
N GLN A 46 -5.68 -12.25 4.82
CA GLN A 46 -6.79 -12.70 5.65
C GLN A 46 -6.82 -14.22 5.82
N ASN A 47 -6.51 -14.98 4.77
CA ASN A 47 -6.51 -16.43 4.80
C ASN A 47 -5.34 -17.06 5.59
N TYR A 48 -4.19 -16.37 5.75
CA TYR A 48 -3.09 -16.87 6.58
C TYR A 48 -3.44 -16.82 8.07
N VAL A 49 -4.18 -15.79 8.48
CA VAL A 49 -4.55 -15.54 9.87
C VAL A 49 -5.92 -16.09 10.25
N ASP A 50 -6.63 -16.71 9.30
CA ASP A 50 -7.90 -17.39 9.57
C ASP A 50 -7.70 -18.43 10.67
N TYR A 51 -8.46 -18.30 11.76
CA TYR A 51 -8.37 -19.21 12.90
C TYR A 51 -8.64 -20.68 12.53
N ARG A 52 -9.35 -20.93 11.42
CA ARG A 52 -9.65 -22.26 10.89
C ARG A 52 -8.46 -22.90 10.20
N HIS A 53 -7.50 -22.12 9.70
CA HIS A 53 -6.30 -22.58 9.00
C HIS A 53 -5.10 -22.81 9.93
N GLN A 54 -5.36 -23.24 11.16
CA GLN A 54 -4.34 -23.46 12.19
C GLN A 54 -4.40 -24.88 12.73
N LYS A 55 -3.27 -25.43 13.21
CA LYS A 55 -3.22 -26.83 13.68
C LYS A 55 -4.17 -27.13 14.82
N TRP A 56 -4.36 -26.16 15.71
CA TRP A 56 -5.29 -26.31 16.84
C TRP A 56 -6.75 -26.41 16.39
N SER A 57 -7.07 -25.95 15.17
CA SER A 57 -8.39 -26.11 14.52
C SER A 57 -8.47 -27.36 13.64
N GLY A 58 -7.42 -28.18 13.58
CA GLY A 58 -7.35 -29.39 12.77
C GLY A 58 -6.81 -29.19 11.35
N PHE A 59 -6.30 -27.99 11.01
CA PHE A 59 -5.60 -27.75 9.74
C PHE A 59 -4.22 -28.44 9.75
N PRO A 60 -3.67 -28.90 8.61
CA PRO A 60 -2.41 -29.66 8.59
C PRO A 60 -1.17 -28.84 9.00
N PHE A 61 -1.23 -27.51 8.95
CA PHE A 61 -0.17 -26.62 9.43
C PHE A 61 -0.74 -25.33 10.05
N ASP A 62 0.15 -24.47 10.55
CA ASP A 62 -0.23 -23.16 11.08
C ASP A 62 -0.03 -22.14 9.94
N ALA A 63 -1.11 -21.75 9.25
CA ALA A 63 -1.00 -20.86 8.09
C ALA A 63 -0.42 -19.49 8.45
N VAL A 64 -0.56 -19.08 9.71
CA VAL A 64 0.02 -17.84 10.23
C VAL A 64 1.55 -17.77 10.06
N GLU A 65 2.23 -18.92 10.06
CA GLU A 65 3.69 -18.98 9.88
C GLU A 65 4.12 -18.51 8.48
N GLN A 66 3.26 -18.63 7.47
CA GLN A 66 3.56 -18.09 6.14
C GLN A 66 3.51 -16.57 6.15
N PHE A 67 2.54 -15.95 6.84
CA PHE A 67 2.49 -14.50 7.00
C PHE A 67 3.68 -13.99 7.81
N TYR A 68 4.03 -14.66 8.92
CA TYR A 68 5.24 -14.33 9.67
C TYR A 68 6.52 -14.48 8.84
N GLY A 69 6.60 -15.52 8.02
CA GLY A 69 7.70 -15.71 7.07
C GLY A 69 7.79 -14.56 6.07
N GLN A 70 6.65 -14.09 5.56
CA GLN A 70 6.57 -12.96 4.65
C GLN A 70 7.10 -11.66 5.29
N MET A 71 6.58 -11.33 6.48
CA MET A 71 6.97 -10.12 7.19
C MET A 71 8.43 -10.15 7.66
N ARG A 72 8.92 -11.33 8.08
CA ARG A 72 10.33 -11.53 8.43
C ARG A 72 11.23 -11.32 7.20
N TRP A 73 10.89 -11.91 6.06
CA TRP A 73 11.66 -11.75 4.85
C TRP A 73 11.71 -10.28 4.39
N VAL A 74 10.58 -9.56 4.45
CA VAL A 74 10.54 -8.11 4.15
C VAL A 74 11.44 -7.33 5.12
N ALA A 75 11.39 -7.64 6.42
CA ALA A 75 12.24 -7.00 7.42
C ALA A 75 13.73 -7.24 7.18
N GLU A 76 14.12 -8.48 6.85
CA GLU A 76 15.51 -8.88 6.60
C GLU A 76 16.07 -8.28 5.30
N ASN A 77 15.23 -8.05 4.29
CA ASN A 77 15.60 -7.43 3.02
C ASN A 77 15.34 -5.91 2.99
N SER A 78 14.97 -5.32 4.12
CA SER A 78 14.73 -3.89 4.24
C SER A 78 16.00 -3.05 4.19
N ALA A 79 15.89 -1.81 3.75
CA ALA A 79 16.98 -0.85 3.76
C ALA A 79 17.59 -0.66 5.16
N GLY A 80 16.77 -0.71 6.23
CA GLY A 80 17.26 -0.64 7.61
C GLY A 80 18.02 -1.89 8.08
N ALA A 81 17.90 -3.02 7.35
CA ALA A 81 18.66 -4.24 7.55
C ALA A 81 19.82 -4.40 6.55
N GLY A 82 20.06 -3.42 5.68
CA GLY A 82 21.11 -3.45 4.65
C GLY A 82 20.68 -4.04 3.31
N GLY A 83 19.39 -4.36 3.13
CA GLY A 83 18.79 -4.70 1.84
C GLY A 83 18.34 -3.46 1.04
N ASP A 84 17.42 -3.65 0.10
CA ASP A 84 16.98 -2.62 -0.84
C ASP A 84 15.48 -2.28 -0.78
N ILE A 85 14.71 -2.94 0.09
CA ILE A 85 13.30 -2.59 0.30
C ILE A 85 13.23 -1.32 1.14
N ALA A 86 12.89 -0.20 0.49
CA ALA A 86 12.81 1.12 1.11
C ALA A 86 11.44 1.41 1.75
N PHE A 87 10.41 0.67 1.32
CA PHE A 87 9.03 0.84 1.79
C PHE A 87 8.24 -0.46 1.63
N ALA A 88 7.29 -0.71 2.51
CA ALA A 88 6.30 -1.78 2.36
C ALA A 88 4.88 -1.23 2.50
N THR A 89 3.94 -1.76 1.72
CA THR A 89 2.53 -1.40 1.82
C THR A 89 1.67 -2.66 1.77
N HIS A 90 0.72 -2.77 2.68
CA HIS A 90 -0.28 -3.82 2.65
C HIS A 90 -1.59 -3.26 2.12
N VAL A 91 -2.17 -3.94 1.13
CA VAL A 91 -3.31 -3.43 0.35
C VAL A 91 -4.68 -3.91 0.86
N GLY A 92 -4.82 -4.06 2.18
CA GLY A 92 -6.08 -4.46 2.83
C GLY A 92 -6.28 -5.95 3.02
N ASP A 93 -7.37 -6.27 3.72
CA ASP A 93 -7.75 -7.59 4.22
C ASP A 93 -6.61 -8.28 4.97
N VAL A 94 -6.25 -7.68 6.10
CA VAL A 94 -5.20 -8.21 6.98
C VAL A 94 -5.72 -9.44 7.73
N TRP A 95 -6.99 -9.46 8.13
CA TRP A 95 -7.64 -10.63 8.76
C TRP A 95 -8.99 -10.99 8.14
N GLN A 96 -9.53 -12.15 8.52
CA GLN A 96 -10.64 -12.80 7.80
C GLN A 96 -12.01 -12.50 8.36
N HIS A 97 -12.18 -12.42 9.67
CA HIS A 97 -13.52 -12.45 10.26
C HIS A 97 -13.95 -11.12 10.86
N TYR A 98 -15.25 -10.88 10.75
CA TYR A 98 -15.95 -9.74 11.35
C TYR A 98 -16.22 -9.98 12.84
N SER A 99 -16.24 -8.90 13.63
CA SER A 99 -16.39 -8.95 15.09
C SER A 99 -17.70 -8.38 15.61
N GLU A 100 -18.53 -7.77 14.76
CA GLU A 100 -19.81 -7.15 15.08
C GLU A 100 -20.86 -7.41 14.00
N TRP A 101 -22.14 -7.26 14.35
CA TRP A 101 -23.26 -7.38 13.40
C TRP A 101 -23.47 -6.12 12.57
N MET A 102 -23.17 -4.96 13.16
CA MET A 102 -23.35 -3.61 12.64
C MET A 102 -22.61 -2.68 13.59
N ASP A 103 -21.89 -1.68 13.08
CA ASP A 103 -21.23 -0.71 13.95
C ASP A 103 -22.21 0.37 14.48
N PRO A 104 -21.91 1.00 15.63
CA PRO A 104 -22.79 1.99 16.22
C PRO A 104 -23.03 3.25 15.36
N ALA A 105 -22.10 3.65 14.50
CA ALA A 105 -22.22 4.87 13.71
C ALA A 105 -23.26 4.72 12.60
N HIS A 106 -23.24 3.59 11.88
CA HIS A 106 -24.28 3.28 10.89
C HIS A 106 -25.64 3.03 11.56
N ALA A 107 -25.68 2.34 12.70
CA ALA A 107 -26.92 2.15 13.46
C ALA A 107 -27.55 3.50 13.87
N ALA A 108 -26.76 4.46 14.33
CA ALA A 108 -27.23 5.81 14.68
C ALA A 108 -27.77 6.60 13.47
N ARG A 109 -27.27 6.29 12.26
CA ARG A 109 -27.77 6.85 11.00
C ARG A 109 -29.00 6.12 10.45
N GLY A 110 -29.48 5.09 11.15
CA GLY A 110 -30.71 4.36 10.81
C GLY A 110 -30.51 3.21 9.82
N PHE A 111 -29.27 2.77 9.58
CA PHE A 111 -29.02 1.56 8.78
C PHE A 111 -29.66 0.35 9.44
N LYS A 112 -30.23 -0.51 8.62
CA LYS A 112 -30.82 -1.78 9.05
C LYS A 112 -29.96 -2.92 8.54
N TRP A 113 -30.09 -4.08 9.19
CA TRP A 113 -29.34 -5.25 8.81
C TRP A 113 -30.15 -6.53 8.94
N ILE A 114 -29.79 -7.49 8.10
CA ILE A 114 -30.03 -8.92 8.32
C ILE A 114 -28.67 -9.65 8.22
N PRO A 115 -28.52 -10.82 8.86
CA PRO A 115 -27.33 -11.65 8.72
C PRO A 115 -27.01 -11.95 7.24
N ASN A 116 -25.72 -12.04 6.90
CA ASN A 116 -25.28 -12.46 5.56
C ASN A 116 -25.51 -13.97 5.37
N GLY A 117 -26.75 -14.34 5.07
CA GLY A 117 -27.11 -15.73 4.76
C GLY A 117 -26.26 -16.25 3.58
N GLY A 118 -25.57 -17.38 3.79
CA GLY A 118 -24.72 -18.01 2.76
C GLY A 118 -23.23 -17.69 2.83
N SER A 119 -22.77 -16.84 3.75
CA SER A 119 -21.33 -16.59 3.99
C SER A 119 -20.88 -17.21 5.31
N GLU A 120 -19.96 -18.18 5.29
CA GLU A 120 -19.43 -18.77 6.53
C GLU A 120 -18.64 -17.75 7.37
N VAL A 121 -17.94 -16.85 6.69
CA VAL A 121 -17.10 -15.80 7.29
C VAL A 121 -17.96 -14.71 7.95
N ALA A 122 -19.09 -14.35 7.36
CA ALA A 122 -19.90 -13.21 7.78
C ALA A 122 -21.33 -13.55 8.23
N MET A 123 -21.64 -14.84 8.44
CA MET A 123 -22.93 -15.27 8.99
C MET A 123 -23.13 -14.86 10.45
N SER A 124 -22.04 -14.64 11.20
CA SER A 124 -22.05 -14.19 12.58
C SER A 124 -20.70 -13.61 12.98
N PRO A 125 -20.69 -12.66 13.93
CA PRO A 125 -19.48 -12.18 14.58
C PRO A 125 -18.64 -13.33 15.14
N LYS A 126 -17.34 -13.30 14.89
CA LYS A 126 -16.40 -14.28 15.43
C LYS A 126 -15.57 -13.66 16.52
N VAL A 127 -15.62 -14.25 17.71
CA VAL A 127 -14.72 -13.87 18.83
C VAL A 127 -13.24 -14.03 18.47
N HIS A 128 -12.93 -14.93 17.53
CA HIS A 128 -11.58 -15.17 17.03
C HIS A 128 -10.98 -13.96 16.31
N ALA A 129 -11.79 -13.11 15.67
CA ALA A 129 -11.28 -11.88 15.05
C ALA A 129 -10.49 -11.03 16.05
N ARG A 130 -11.09 -10.78 17.23
CA ARG A 130 -10.45 -10.02 18.33
C ARG A 130 -9.48 -10.86 19.15
N GLY A 131 -9.78 -12.14 19.35
CA GLY A 131 -9.03 -13.03 20.24
C GLY A 131 -7.79 -13.66 19.61
N PHE A 132 -7.71 -13.73 18.28
CA PHE A 132 -6.66 -14.43 17.55
C PHE A 132 -6.19 -13.64 16.33
N GLU A 133 -7.05 -13.35 15.36
CA GLU A 133 -6.64 -12.86 14.03
C GLU A 133 -5.98 -11.48 14.08
N ILE A 134 -6.62 -10.51 14.75
CA ILE A 134 -6.04 -9.18 14.96
C ILE A 134 -4.72 -9.28 15.78
N PRO A 135 -4.65 -9.98 16.93
CA PRO A 135 -3.40 -10.17 17.66
C PRO A 135 -2.25 -10.78 16.85
N VAL A 136 -2.51 -11.79 16.01
CA VAL A 136 -1.45 -12.38 15.18
C VAL A 136 -1.04 -11.45 14.05
N ALA A 137 -1.97 -10.69 13.47
CA ALA A 137 -1.61 -9.63 12.52
C ALA A 137 -0.68 -8.60 13.16
N VAL A 138 -1.00 -8.13 14.37
CA VAL A 138 -0.12 -7.22 15.14
C VAL A 138 1.26 -7.84 15.37
N GLN A 139 1.35 -9.12 15.72
CA GLN A 139 2.64 -9.81 15.87
C GLN A 139 3.45 -9.85 14.56
N ALA A 140 2.79 -10.06 13.42
CA ALA A 140 3.45 -10.04 12.11
C ALA A 140 4.09 -8.66 11.84
N TYR A 141 3.38 -7.57 12.13
CA TYR A 141 3.91 -6.21 11.95
C TYR A 141 4.97 -5.80 12.96
N GLN A 142 5.03 -6.43 14.14
CA GLN A 142 6.16 -6.25 15.06
C GLN A 142 7.50 -6.67 14.44
N LEU A 143 7.50 -7.60 13.48
CA LEU A 143 8.72 -8.05 12.79
C LEU A 143 9.32 -6.97 11.87
N VAL A 144 8.48 -6.12 11.27
CA VAL A 144 8.91 -5.02 10.37
C VAL A 144 9.06 -3.68 11.10
N ALA A 145 8.45 -3.53 12.28
CA ALA A 145 8.52 -2.31 13.06
C ALA A 145 9.97 -1.88 13.34
N GLY A 146 10.29 -0.61 13.03
CA GLY A 146 11.63 -0.05 13.20
C GLY A 146 12.67 -0.52 12.17
N LYS A 147 12.29 -1.31 11.15
CA LYS A 147 13.18 -1.76 10.07
C LYS A 147 13.03 -0.94 8.79
N LEU A 148 11.80 -0.54 8.48
CA LEU A 148 11.48 0.31 7.34
C LEU A 148 10.18 1.09 7.59
N PRO A 149 9.96 2.22 6.88
CA PRO A 149 8.64 2.82 6.79
C PRO A 149 7.65 1.87 6.09
N PHE A 150 6.42 1.82 6.57
CA PHE A 150 5.37 1.00 5.97
C PHE A 150 3.98 1.60 6.09
N SER A 151 3.01 1.05 5.35
CA SER A 151 1.59 1.36 5.51
C SER A 151 0.74 0.09 5.56
N VAL A 152 -0.43 0.22 6.18
CA VAL A 152 -1.49 -0.79 6.19
C VAL A 152 -2.77 -0.04 5.90
N VAL A 153 -3.52 -0.45 4.87
CA VAL A 153 -4.88 0.06 4.61
C VAL A 153 -5.89 -1.01 5.05
N PRO A 154 -7.08 -0.64 5.55
CA PRO A 154 -8.13 -1.60 5.80
C PRO A 154 -8.80 -2.04 4.50
N GLY A 155 -8.92 -3.35 4.31
CA GLY A 155 -9.81 -3.95 3.33
C GLY A 155 -11.20 -4.18 3.90
N ASN A 156 -12.11 -4.79 3.13
CA ASN A 156 -13.48 -4.96 3.60
C ASN A 156 -13.57 -5.92 4.80
N HIS A 157 -12.67 -6.89 4.96
CA HIS A 157 -12.62 -7.79 6.11
C HIS A 157 -12.02 -7.15 7.37
N ASP A 158 -11.33 -6.02 7.22
CA ASP A 158 -10.73 -5.28 8.34
C ASP A 158 -11.73 -4.34 9.04
N PHE A 159 -12.96 -4.25 8.53
CA PHE A 159 -14.06 -3.59 9.21
C PHE A 159 -14.65 -4.49 10.29
N ASP A 160 -15.27 -3.88 11.31
CA ASP A 160 -15.85 -4.63 12.42
C ASP A 160 -17.05 -5.47 11.98
N ALA A 161 -17.82 -4.99 11.00
CA ALA A 161 -19.07 -5.61 10.56
C ALA A 161 -19.21 -5.61 9.03
N LEU A 162 -19.77 -6.72 8.52
CA LEU A 162 -20.38 -6.83 7.20
C LEU A 162 -21.83 -7.21 7.41
N TRP A 163 -22.76 -6.52 6.76
CA TRP A 163 -24.19 -6.87 6.83
C TRP A 163 -24.87 -6.76 5.48
N THR A 164 -26.04 -7.39 5.36
CA THR A 164 -26.91 -7.25 4.19
C THR A 164 -28.04 -6.28 4.51
N ASP A 165 -28.33 -5.38 3.58
CA ASP A 165 -29.48 -4.47 3.68
C ASP A 165 -30.80 -5.25 3.52
N PRO A 166 -31.78 -5.11 4.45
CA PRO A 166 -33.02 -5.86 4.40
C PRO A 166 -33.93 -5.51 3.21
N ALA A 167 -33.75 -4.37 2.54
CA ALA A 167 -34.52 -4.05 1.33
C ALA A 167 -33.99 -4.80 0.10
N HIS A 168 -32.77 -5.35 0.20
CA HIS A 168 -32.13 -6.13 -0.86
C HIS A 168 -31.56 -7.45 -0.32
N PRO A 169 -32.42 -8.35 0.21
CA PRO A 169 -31.99 -9.56 0.87
C PRO A 169 -31.33 -10.55 -0.11
N PRO A 170 -30.57 -11.54 0.41
CA PRO A 170 -30.02 -12.62 -0.41
C PRO A 170 -31.15 -13.44 -1.07
N GLN A 171 -30.89 -13.91 -2.28
CA GLN A 171 -31.74 -14.85 -3.02
C GLN A 171 -30.88 -16.06 -3.43
N PRO A 172 -30.64 -17.02 -2.51
CA PRO A 172 -29.71 -18.13 -2.74
C PRO A 172 -30.09 -19.00 -3.94
N GLU A 173 -31.39 -19.16 -4.20
CA GLU A 173 -31.91 -19.89 -5.36
C GLU A 173 -31.57 -19.22 -6.71
N GLN A 174 -31.12 -17.97 -6.68
CA GLN A 174 -30.65 -17.20 -7.84
C GLN A 174 -29.16 -16.84 -7.72
N GLU A 175 -28.42 -17.43 -6.77
CA GLU A 175 -27.00 -17.15 -6.52
C GLU A 175 -26.72 -15.65 -6.23
N LYS A 176 -27.69 -14.93 -5.67
CA LYS A 176 -27.53 -13.51 -5.32
C LYS A 176 -27.31 -13.34 -3.82
N ALA A 177 -26.19 -12.73 -3.45
CA ALA A 177 -25.82 -12.46 -2.06
C ALA A 177 -26.58 -11.28 -1.41
N GLY A 178 -27.45 -10.58 -2.15
CA GLY A 178 -28.06 -9.32 -1.70
C GLY A 178 -27.10 -8.14 -1.81
N VAL A 179 -27.50 -6.96 -1.33
CA VAL A 179 -26.63 -5.78 -1.25
C VAL A 179 -26.01 -5.70 0.14
N ARG A 180 -24.67 -5.82 0.20
CA ARG A 180 -23.91 -5.81 1.45
C ARG A 180 -23.18 -4.49 1.66
N HIS A 181 -22.88 -4.20 2.92
CA HIS A 181 -22.17 -3.00 3.39
C HIS A 181 -21.21 -3.37 4.52
N VAL A 182 -20.07 -2.67 4.60
CA VAL A 182 -19.11 -2.80 5.71
C VAL A 182 -18.99 -1.53 6.52
N GLY A 183 -18.76 -1.69 7.82
CA GLY A 183 -18.66 -0.56 8.75
C GLY A 183 -17.99 -0.92 10.07
N GLY A 184 -17.50 0.12 10.75
CA GLY A 184 -16.74 0.01 12.00
C GLY A 184 -15.25 -0.24 11.76
N LEU A 185 -14.40 0.50 12.47
CA LEU A 185 -12.93 0.42 12.38
C LEU A 185 -12.28 0.24 13.76
N THR A 186 -13.05 -0.18 14.76
CA THR A 186 -12.57 -0.38 16.14
C THR A 186 -11.48 -1.45 16.18
N GLY A 187 -11.70 -2.59 15.52
CA GLY A 187 -10.72 -3.66 15.34
C GLY A 187 -9.44 -3.15 14.69
N PHE A 188 -9.56 -2.50 13.52
CA PHE A 188 -8.42 -1.92 12.82
C PHE A 188 -7.65 -0.90 13.64
N ARG A 189 -8.33 0.04 14.27
CA ARG A 189 -7.69 1.08 15.10
C ARG A 189 -7.05 0.50 16.36
N SER A 190 -7.51 -0.65 16.85
CA SER A 190 -6.85 -1.35 17.95
C SER A 190 -5.46 -1.89 17.56
N ALA A 191 -5.26 -2.25 16.28
CA ALA A 191 -4.00 -2.75 15.75
C ALA A 191 -3.11 -1.65 15.18
N PHE A 192 -3.68 -0.81 14.32
CA PHE A 192 -2.95 0.06 13.40
C PHE A 192 -3.30 1.54 13.53
N SER A 193 -3.79 1.98 14.69
CA SER A 193 -4.05 3.41 14.87
C SER A 193 -2.79 4.27 14.77
N ASP A 194 -3.00 5.55 14.48
CA ASP A 194 -1.98 6.61 14.52
C ASP A 194 -1.24 6.71 15.87
N LYS A 195 -1.86 6.19 16.94
CA LYS A 195 -1.31 6.12 18.30
C LYS A 195 -0.66 4.78 18.65
N SER A 196 -0.70 3.80 17.76
CA SER A 196 -0.08 2.50 17.96
C SER A 196 1.45 2.63 18.07
N ALA A 197 2.09 1.61 18.64
CA ALA A 197 3.55 1.53 18.73
C ALA A 197 4.24 1.51 17.35
N PHE A 198 3.48 1.24 16.28
CA PHE A 198 3.98 1.21 14.91
C PHE A 198 4.18 2.60 14.32
N PHE A 199 3.25 3.52 14.59
CA PHE A 199 3.18 4.81 13.88
C PHE A 199 3.44 6.03 14.78
N ALA A 200 3.11 5.94 16.07
CA ALA A 200 3.25 7.06 16.98
C ALA A 200 4.71 7.53 17.08
N GLY A 201 4.93 8.81 16.77
CA GLY A 201 6.26 9.44 16.83
C GLY A 201 7.23 9.03 15.71
N GLN A 202 6.82 8.19 14.75
CA GLN A 202 7.65 7.85 13.61
C GLN A 202 7.82 9.06 12.68
N PRO A 203 9.06 9.47 12.33
CA PRO A 203 9.30 10.68 11.55
C PRO A 203 8.81 10.57 10.10
N TRP A 204 8.62 9.35 9.60
CA TRP A 204 8.11 9.06 8.27
C TRP A 204 6.58 8.97 8.24
N TYR A 205 5.88 8.88 9.37
CA TYR A 205 4.41 8.87 9.43
C TYR A 205 3.90 10.31 9.59
N VAL A 206 3.43 10.92 8.50
CA VAL A 206 3.26 12.38 8.41
C VAL A 206 1.83 12.87 8.56
N GLY A 207 0.86 11.96 8.52
CA GLY A 207 -0.56 12.29 8.70
C GLY A 207 -1.42 11.04 8.83
N SER A 208 -2.59 11.22 9.42
CA SER A 208 -3.63 10.20 9.51
C SER A 208 -5.02 10.84 9.46
N HIS A 209 -5.99 10.08 8.96
CA HIS A 209 -7.42 10.32 9.10
C HIS A 209 -8.09 9.07 9.68
N ASP A 210 -9.26 9.25 10.30
CA ASP A 210 -10.03 8.18 10.94
C ASP A 210 -9.24 7.29 11.92
N GLY A 211 -8.24 7.89 12.56
CA GLY A 211 -7.41 7.24 13.57
C GLY A 211 -6.57 6.09 13.03
N GLY A 212 -6.11 6.18 11.79
CA GLY A 212 -5.15 5.26 11.16
C GLY A 212 -5.66 4.60 9.89
N ALA A 213 -6.98 4.58 9.67
CA ALA A 213 -7.60 3.93 8.53
C ALA A 213 -7.18 4.56 7.20
N ASP A 214 -7.00 5.89 7.18
CA ASP A 214 -6.18 6.53 6.17
C ASP A 214 -4.88 7.04 6.80
N SER A 215 -3.80 6.94 6.04
CA SER A 215 -2.47 7.30 6.52
C SER A 215 -1.57 7.84 5.42
N ALA A 216 -0.66 8.74 5.78
CA ALA A 216 0.29 9.30 4.85
C ALA A 216 1.70 9.11 5.39
N GLN A 217 2.61 8.64 4.55
CA GLN A 217 4.01 8.41 4.88
C GLN A 217 4.92 9.16 3.91
N VAL A 218 6.04 9.67 4.42
CA VAL A 218 7.15 10.11 3.57
C VAL A 218 8.35 9.22 3.79
N PHE A 219 8.62 8.35 2.82
CA PHE A 219 9.78 7.47 2.84
C PHE A 219 10.89 8.01 1.93
N ARG A 220 12.10 7.45 2.10
CA ARG A 220 13.30 7.82 1.35
C ARG A 220 13.90 6.61 0.67
N ALA A 221 14.38 6.82 -0.55
CA ALA A 221 15.28 5.90 -1.24
C ALA A 221 16.47 6.73 -1.76
N GLY A 222 17.68 6.43 -1.28
CA GLY A 222 18.83 7.30 -1.47
C GLY A 222 18.52 8.74 -1.03
N GLN A 223 18.65 9.68 -1.97
CA GLN A 223 18.36 11.10 -1.73
C GLN A 223 16.93 11.51 -2.14
N CYS A 224 16.18 10.60 -2.75
CA CYS A 224 14.81 10.84 -3.18
C CYS A 224 13.82 10.65 -2.02
N ARG A 225 12.70 11.37 -2.11
CA ARG A 225 11.58 11.29 -1.17
C ARG A 225 10.33 11.01 -1.95
N PHE A 226 9.47 10.17 -1.40
CA PHE A 226 8.18 9.82 -1.96
C PHE A 226 7.11 10.14 -0.92
N LEU A 227 5.94 10.53 -1.39
CA LEU A 227 4.74 10.52 -0.56
C LEU A 227 4.02 9.20 -0.83
N HIS A 228 3.65 8.50 0.22
CA HIS A 228 2.69 7.42 0.15
C HIS A 228 1.40 7.86 0.84
N ILE A 229 0.25 7.54 0.26
CA ILE A 229 -1.06 7.72 0.87
C ILE A 229 -1.78 6.38 0.84
N GLY A 230 -2.08 5.83 2.01
CA GLY A 230 -2.97 4.70 2.18
C GLY A 230 -4.40 5.17 2.44
N LEU A 231 -5.36 4.67 1.66
CA LEU A 231 -6.77 5.00 1.76
C LEU A 231 -7.59 3.76 2.11
N GLN A 232 -8.53 3.92 3.05
CA GLN A 232 -9.45 2.86 3.43
C GLN A 232 -10.30 2.36 2.27
N TYR A 233 -10.79 1.11 2.39
CA TYR A 233 -11.75 0.54 1.44
C TYR A 233 -12.91 1.51 1.18
N HIS A 234 -13.16 1.80 -0.11
CA HIS A 234 -14.21 2.73 -0.54
C HIS A 234 -14.16 4.09 0.17
N ALA A 235 -12.95 4.65 0.27
CA ALA A 235 -12.63 5.87 1.00
C ALA A 235 -13.69 6.97 0.86
N PRO A 236 -14.31 7.41 1.97
CA PRO A 236 -15.31 8.47 1.95
C PRO A 236 -14.77 9.81 1.41
N ASP A 237 -15.67 10.72 1.03
CA ASP A 237 -15.29 12.07 0.55
C ASP A 237 -14.35 12.80 1.53
N ALA A 238 -14.57 12.60 2.84
CA ALA A 238 -13.73 13.18 3.88
C ALA A 238 -12.27 12.67 3.80
N SER A 239 -12.08 11.37 3.51
CA SER A 239 -10.77 10.77 3.29
C SER A 239 -10.11 11.32 2.02
N LEU A 240 -10.85 11.47 0.92
CA LEU A 240 -10.32 12.03 -0.33
C LEU A 240 -9.94 13.51 -0.19
N ALA A 241 -10.73 14.29 0.56
CA ALA A 241 -10.42 15.68 0.88
C ALA A 241 -9.17 15.78 1.76
N TRP A 242 -9.05 14.93 2.79
CA TRP A 242 -7.86 14.85 3.63
C TRP A 242 -6.61 14.45 2.82
N ALA A 243 -6.73 13.47 1.92
CA ALA A 243 -5.63 13.02 1.07
C ALA A 243 -5.16 14.11 0.11
N SER A 244 -6.10 14.87 -0.46
CA SER A 244 -5.80 16.06 -1.27
C SER A 244 -5.00 17.09 -0.46
N ALA A 245 -5.39 17.35 0.79
CA ALA A 245 -4.64 18.25 1.68
C ALA A 245 -3.23 17.72 2.02
N MET A 246 -3.02 16.40 2.04
CA MET A 246 -1.67 15.83 2.18
C MET A 246 -0.81 16.06 0.95
N ILE A 247 -1.36 15.93 -0.27
CA ILE A 247 -0.65 16.27 -1.50
C ILE A 247 -0.24 17.74 -1.50
N ASP A 248 -1.16 18.65 -1.15
CA ASP A 248 -0.88 20.10 -1.05
C ASP A 248 0.21 20.43 -0.02
N ARG A 249 0.28 19.66 1.07
CA ARG A 249 1.30 19.81 2.12
C ARG A 249 2.69 19.33 1.68
N PHE A 250 2.77 18.42 0.71
CA PHE A 250 4.02 17.81 0.24
C PHE A 250 4.19 17.96 -1.28
N PRO A 251 4.24 19.20 -1.81
CA PRO A 251 4.23 19.43 -3.24
C PRO A 251 5.50 18.91 -3.92
N GLY A 252 5.32 18.28 -5.08
CA GLY A 252 6.37 17.77 -5.95
C GLY A 252 6.98 16.43 -5.54
N LEU A 253 6.50 15.78 -4.47
CA LEU A 253 6.95 14.43 -4.14
C LEU A 253 6.20 13.40 -4.99
N PRO A 254 6.88 12.53 -5.78
CA PRO A 254 6.19 11.46 -6.50
C PRO A 254 5.32 10.67 -5.52
N THR A 255 4.02 10.55 -5.83
CA THR A 255 3.03 9.98 -4.90
C THR A 255 2.55 8.61 -5.36
N ILE A 256 2.62 7.66 -4.44
CA ILE A 256 2.04 6.30 -4.54
C ILE A 256 0.79 6.27 -3.67
N VAL A 257 -0.31 5.75 -4.21
CA VAL A 257 -1.55 5.52 -3.45
C VAL A 257 -1.74 4.02 -3.28
N SER A 258 -2.03 3.58 -2.06
CA SER A 258 -2.52 2.22 -1.80
C SER A 258 -3.96 2.30 -1.33
N THR A 259 -4.81 1.41 -1.82
CA THR A 259 -6.16 1.16 -1.30
C THR A 259 -6.48 -0.32 -1.45
N HIS A 260 -7.68 -0.74 -1.08
CA HIS A 260 -8.05 -2.16 -1.14
C HIS A 260 -8.73 -2.51 -2.47
N ASP A 261 -10.00 -2.15 -2.64
CA ASP A 261 -10.71 -2.40 -3.90
C ASP A 261 -10.56 -1.23 -4.87
N TYR A 262 -10.08 -1.53 -6.07
CA TYR A 262 -9.84 -0.51 -7.08
C TYR A 262 -9.93 -1.03 -8.52
N LEU A 263 -9.10 -2.02 -8.91
CA LEU A 263 -9.17 -2.63 -10.24
C LEU A 263 -9.66 -4.08 -10.20
N GLY A 264 -10.33 -4.50 -11.26
CA GLY A 264 -10.55 -5.91 -11.59
C GLY A 264 -9.40 -6.54 -12.35
N ARG A 265 -9.49 -7.85 -12.59
CA ARG A 265 -8.53 -8.63 -13.40
C ARG A 265 -8.45 -8.14 -14.85
N ASP A 266 -9.50 -7.53 -15.37
CA ASP A 266 -9.54 -6.94 -16.71
C ASP A 266 -8.85 -5.56 -16.79
N GLY A 267 -8.27 -5.07 -15.68
CA GLY A 267 -7.63 -3.77 -15.60
C GLY A 267 -8.61 -2.60 -15.58
N GLN A 268 -9.91 -2.86 -15.53
CA GLN A 268 -10.94 -1.83 -15.37
C GLN A 268 -11.19 -1.57 -13.89
N ARG A 269 -11.69 -0.37 -13.56
CA ARG A 269 -12.10 -0.06 -12.19
C ARG A 269 -13.21 -1.01 -11.73
N ASN A 270 -13.10 -1.54 -10.52
CA ASN A 270 -13.97 -2.61 -10.03
C ASN A 270 -15.34 -2.07 -9.60
N LEU A 271 -16.24 -1.96 -10.58
CA LEU A 271 -17.64 -1.63 -10.35
C LEU A 271 -18.51 -2.88 -10.21
N LYS A 272 -17.96 -4.00 -9.73
CA LYS A 272 -18.69 -5.25 -9.50
C LYS A 272 -18.58 -5.76 -8.06
N SER A 273 -17.83 -5.09 -7.21
CA SER A 273 -17.69 -5.50 -5.81
C SER A 273 -19.03 -5.54 -5.07
N ASN A 274 -19.10 -6.46 -4.11
CA ASN A 274 -20.15 -6.62 -3.12
C ASN A 274 -19.46 -7.12 -1.83
N PRO A 275 -19.35 -6.34 -0.74
CA PRO A 275 -20.01 -5.06 -0.50
C PRO A 275 -19.65 -3.98 -1.52
N ARG A 276 -20.54 -3.01 -1.73
CA ARG A 276 -20.18 -1.74 -2.35
C ARG A 276 -20.89 -0.64 -1.60
N ASN A 277 -20.17 -0.09 -0.65
CA ASN A 277 -20.73 0.86 0.29
C ASN A 277 -21.46 2.05 -0.37
N SER A 278 -20.94 2.58 -1.49
CA SER A 278 -21.57 3.69 -2.21
C SER A 278 -23.02 3.43 -2.69
N ILE A 279 -23.45 2.16 -2.77
CA ILE A 279 -24.84 1.79 -3.10
C ILE A 279 -25.80 2.18 -1.96
N LEU A 280 -25.36 2.05 -0.71
CA LEU A 280 -26.19 2.23 0.49
C LEU A 280 -25.82 3.51 1.27
N ASP A 281 -24.59 3.98 1.12
CA ASP A 281 -24.07 5.16 1.79
C ASP A 281 -23.47 6.15 0.78
N PRO A 282 -24.13 7.28 0.50
CA PRO A 282 -23.64 8.26 -0.47
C PRO A 282 -22.39 9.03 0.00
N LEU A 283 -21.89 8.78 1.22
CA LEU A 283 -20.63 9.34 1.69
C LEU A 283 -19.41 8.55 1.22
N ASP A 284 -19.61 7.27 0.87
CA ASP A 284 -18.56 6.34 0.48
C ASP A 284 -18.38 6.34 -1.04
N ASN A 285 -17.13 6.19 -1.48
CA ASN A 285 -16.78 6.21 -2.89
C ASN A 285 -16.56 4.81 -3.44
N ASP A 286 -17.02 4.54 -4.65
CA ASP A 286 -16.53 3.40 -5.41
C ASP A 286 -15.22 3.75 -6.16
N PRO A 287 -14.53 2.76 -6.77
CA PRO A 287 -13.27 3.02 -7.46
C PRO A 287 -13.32 4.07 -8.58
N GLU A 288 -14.45 4.22 -9.28
CA GLU A 288 -14.61 5.25 -10.32
C GLU A 288 -14.68 6.64 -9.70
N MET A 289 -15.45 6.79 -8.62
CA MET A 289 -15.54 8.05 -7.89
C MET A 289 -14.17 8.45 -7.30
N MET A 290 -13.43 7.50 -6.70
CA MET A 290 -12.07 7.76 -6.21
C MET A 290 -11.12 8.24 -7.33
N TRP A 291 -11.25 7.68 -8.54
CA TRP A 291 -10.51 8.16 -9.71
C TRP A 291 -10.90 9.60 -10.09
N ASP A 292 -12.19 9.86 -10.23
CA ASP A 292 -12.70 11.15 -10.71
C ASP A 292 -12.50 12.29 -9.72
N GLU A 293 -12.58 11.99 -8.43
CA GLU A 293 -12.57 12.97 -7.35
C GLU A 293 -11.17 13.22 -6.79
N PHE A 294 -10.29 12.22 -6.84
CA PHE A 294 -8.96 12.30 -6.26
C PHE A 294 -7.87 11.96 -7.27
N VAL A 295 -7.75 10.69 -7.69
CA VAL A 295 -6.54 10.22 -8.41
C VAL A 295 -6.27 11.01 -9.69
N SER A 296 -7.30 11.20 -10.53
CA SER A 296 -7.18 11.90 -11.81
C SER A 296 -6.93 13.39 -11.67
N ARG A 297 -7.21 13.99 -10.50
CA ARG A 297 -7.07 15.44 -10.28
C ARG A 297 -5.66 15.86 -9.89
N HIS A 298 -4.86 14.93 -9.37
CA HIS A 298 -3.55 15.23 -8.81
C HIS A 298 -2.42 14.74 -9.69
N ASP A 299 -1.73 15.65 -10.37
CA ASP A 299 -0.57 15.30 -11.22
C ASP A 299 0.60 14.70 -10.44
N GLN A 300 0.58 14.80 -9.11
CA GLN A 300 1.59 14.22 -8.25
C GLN A 300 1.49 12.68 -8.13
N ILE A 301 0.29 12.12 -8.36
CA ILE A 301 0.03 10.68 -8.24
C ILE A 301 0.43 10.00 -9.55
N PHE A 302 1.34 9.02 -9.47
CA PHE A 302 1.79 8.27 -10.63
C PHE A 302 1.55 6.76 -10.51
N LEU A 303 1.32 6.24 -9.30
CA LEU A 303 1.13 4.81 -9.06
C LEU A 303 -0.01 4.56 -8.07
N VAL A 304 -0.90 3.63 -8.39
CA VAL A 304 -1.95 3.11 -7.50
C VAL A 304 -1.76 1.60 -7.31
N LEU A 305 -1.79 1.14 -6.07
CA LEU A 305 -1.65 -0.25 -5.65
C LEU A 305 -2.92 -0.72 -4.93
N SER A 306 -3.42 -1.91 -5.26
CA SER A 306 -4.70 -2.44 -4.75
C SER A 306 -4.73 -3.97 -4.65
N GLY A 307 -5.66 -4.50 -3.87
CA GLY A 307 -5.88 -5.94 -3.62
C GLY A 307 -7.31 -6.35 -3.96
N HIS A 308 -7.98 -7.06 -3.05
CA HIS A 308 -9.42 -7.40 -3.05
C HIS A 308 -9.90 -8.42 -4.10
N VAL A 309 -9.37 -8.34 -5.33
CA VAL A 309 -9.81 -9.19 -6.45
C VAL A 309 -8.75 -10.24 -6.73
N GLY A 310 -8.87 -11.42 -6.11
CA GLY A 310 -7.88 -12.50 -6.24
C GLY A 310 -7.36 -12.71 -7.66
N GLY A 311 -6.05 -12.66 -7.87
CA GLY A 311 -5.40 -12.63 -9.17
C GLY A 311 -4.58 -11.37 -9.37
N GLN A 312 -4.51 -10.91 -10.62
CA GLN A 312 -3.70 -9.77 -11.02
C GLN A 312 -4.51 -8.87 -11.96
N GLY A 313 -4.26 -7.57 -11.92
CA GLY A 313 -4.80 -6.59 -12.85
C GLY A 313 -3.81 -5.44 -13.06
N PHE A 314 -3.80 -4.88 -14.27
CA PHE A 314 -2.94 -3.75 -14.58
C PHE A 314 -3.60 -2.85 -15.62
N SER A 315 -3.51 -1.53 -15.41
CA SER A 315 -3.89 -0.54 -16.40
C SER A 315 -3.04 0.72 -16.30
N ILE A 316 -3.10 1.52 -17.36
CA ILE A 316 -2.45 2.82 -17.42
C ILE A 316 -3.49 3.82 -17.91
N ASP A 317 -3.91 4.71 -17.02
CA ASP A 317 -4.81 5.80 -17.36
C ASP A 317 -4.07 7.13 -17.42
N THR A 318 -4.71 8.14 -18.00
CA THR A 318 -4.15 9.49 -18.11
C THR A 318 -4.95 10.42 -17.20
N ASN A 319 -4.27 11.08 -16.26
CA ASN A 319 -4.88 12.03 -15.35
C ASN A 319 -5.31 13.32 -16.08
N ARG A 320 -6.02 14.22 -15.40
CA ARG A 320 -6.54 15.48 -15.96
C ARG A 320 -5.45 16.48 -16.35
N SER A 321 -4.23 16.28 -15.87
CA SER A 321 -3.03 17.05 -16.23
C SER A 321 -2.24 16.44 -17.40
N GLY A 322 -2.72 15.32 -17.96
CA GLY A 322 -2.07 14.61 -19.07
C GLY A 322 -0.94 13.66 -18.64
N GLY A 323 -0.72 13.47 -17.34
CA GLY A 323 0.26 12.52 -16.80
C GLY A 323 -0.28 11.10 -16.72
N LYS A 324 0.60 10.10 -16.82
CA LYS A 324 0.24 8.68 -16.69
C LYS A 324 0.10 8.28 -15.24
N VAL A 325 -0.94 7.48 -14.96
CA VAL A 325 -1.13 6.80 -13.68
C VAL A 325 -1.11 5.31 -13.94
N TYR A 326 -0.12 4.64 -13.39
CA TYR A 326 0.03 3.20 -13.46
C TYR A 326 -0.76 2.59 -12.31
N GLN A 327 -1.65 1.64 -12.61
CA GLN A 327 -2.61 1.12 -11.65
C GLN A 327 -2.46 -0.39 -11.61
N MET A 328 -2.20 -0.94 -10.42
CA MET A 328 -1.88 -2.34 -10.23
C MET A 328 -2.78 -2.93 -9.16
N MET A 329 -3.43 -4.04 -9.50
CA MET A 329 -4.10 -4.91 -8.55
C MET A 329 -3.34 -6.23 -8.47
N ALA A 330 -3.09 -6.68 -7.25
CA ALA A 330 -2.56 -8.01 -6.99
C ALA A 330 -3.10 -8.50 -5.65
N ASP A 331 -3.76 -9.63 -5.70
CA ASP A 331 -4.28 -10.32 -4.52
C ASP A 331 -4.04 -11.81 -4.72
N TYR A 332 -3.40 -12.45 -3.74
CA TYR A 332 -3.05 -13.86 -3.81
C TYR A 332 -3.77 -14.69 -2.75
N GLN A 333 -4.76 -14.12 -2.05
CA GLN A 333 -5.43 -14.76 -0.91
C GLN A 333 -5.93 -16.17 -1.21
N GLY A 334 -6.44 -16.39 -2.43
CA GLY A 334 -7.06 -17.64 -2.88
C GLY A 334 -6.07 -18.75 -3.19
N ARG A 335 -4.79 -18.45 -3.30
CA ARG A 335 -3.78 -19.45 -3.64
C ARG A 335 -3.66 -20.48 -2.52
N GLY A 336 -3.46 -21.75 -2.87
CA GLY A 336 -3.53 -22.83 -1.90
C GLY A 336 -2.70 -24.06 -2.25
N GLN A 337 -1.64 -23.90 -3.04
CA GLN A 337 -0.74 -25.00 -3.39
C GLN A 337 -0.08 -25.58 -2.14
N THR A 338 0.31 -24.76 -1.15
CA THR A 338 0.86 -25.26 0.12
C THR A 338 -0.16 -26.06 0.92
N ALA A 339 -1.44 -25.65 0.91
CA ALA A 339 -2.53 -26.41 1.50
C ALA A 339 -2.75 -27.75 0.78
N LYS A 340 -2.74 -27.73 -0.55
CA LYS A 340 -2.85 -28.94 -1.38
C LYS A 340 -1.72 -29.94 -1.09
N ASP A 341 -0.48 -29.46 -1.05
CA ASP A 341 0.69 -30.30 -0.75
C ASP A 341 0.62 -30.92 0.66
N ALA A 342 -0.02 -30.22 1.60
CA ALA A 342 -0.25 -30.69 2.97
C ALA A 342 -1.53 -31.55 3.14
N GLY A 343 -2.27 -31.82 2.06
CA GLY A 343 -3.48 -32.64 2.08
C GLY A 343 -4.79 -31.91 2.44
N ALA A 344 -4.78 -30.58 2.48
CA ALA A 344 -5.96 -29.72 2.66
C ALA A 344 -6.40 -29.09 1.32
N GLU A 345 -6.60 -29.93 0.29
CA GLU A 345 -6.97 -29.49 -1.05
C GLU A 345 -8.25 -28.62 -1.04
N GLY A 346 -8.22 -27.53 -1.79
CA GLY A 346 -9.32 -26.56 -1.88
C GLY A 346 -9.35 -25.52 -0.75
N SER A 347 -8.33 -25.46 0.10
CA SER A 347 -8.18 -24.40 1.10
C SER A 347 -7.29 -23.27 0.58
N ASP A 348 -7.76 -22.05 0.77
CA ASP A 348 -7.04 -20.84 0.40
C ASP A 348 -6.12 -20.43 1.55
N VAL A 349 -4.82 -20.29 1.30
CA VAL A 349 -3.79 -19.98 2.31
C VAL A 349 -2.70 -19.05 1.78
N GLY A 350 -2.91 -18.44 0.62
CA GLY A 350 -2.06 -17.46 -0.05
C GLY A 350 -0.66 -17.88 -0.52
N ASP A 351 -0.05 -18.93 0.02
CA ASP A 351 1.26 -19.50 -0.41
C ASP A 351 2.46 -18.53 -0.32
N GLY A 352 2.39 -17.53 0.57
CA GLY A 352 3.44 -16.54 0.83
C GLY A 352 3.80 -15.59 -0.31
N TRP A 353 2.93 -15.38 -1.30
CA TRP A 353 3.20 -14.52 -2.46
C TRP A 353 3.10 -13.01 -2.13
N LEU A 354 4.02 -12.20 -2.65
CA LEU A 354 3.98 -10.73 -2.64
C LEU A 354 4.58 -10.15 -3.92
N ARG A 355 4.33 -8.85 -4.17
CA ARG A 355 4.95 -8.12 -5.29
C ARG A 355 6.12 -7.28 -4.85
N LEU A 356 7.20 -7.35 -5.61
CA LEU A 356 8.40 -6.55 -5.49
C LEU A 356 8.47 -5.60 -6.69
N LEU A 357 8.39 -4.30 -6.40
CA LEU A 357 8.49 -3.25 -7.40
C LEU A 357 9.87 -2.63 -7.30
N THR A 358 10.75 -2.93 -8.26
CA THR A 358 12.13 -2.42 -8.29
C THR A 358 12.21 -1.16 -9.14
N PHE A 359 12.45 -0.02 -8.48
CA PHE A 359 12.51 1.30 -9.09
C PHE A 359 13.94 1.61 -9.57
N ARG A 360 14.05 2.02 -10.85
CA ARG A 360 15.28 2.50 -11.48
C ARG A 360 15.04 3.88 -12.06
N LEU A 361 15.10 4.90 -11.22
CA LEU A 361 14.68 6.26 -11.57
C LEU A 361 15.81 7.17 -12.04
N ASP A 362 17.06 6.79 -11.76
CA ASP A 362 18.23 7.60 -12.10
C ASP A 362 18.69 7.42 -13.56
N THR A 363 18.07 6.50 -14.31
CA THR A 363 18.44 6.19 -15.70
C THR A 363 17.76 7.16 -16.68
N ALA A 364 18.26 7.25 -17.91
CA ALA A 364 17.63 8.04 -18.98
C ALA A 364 16.21 7.55 -19.35
N LYS A 365 15.84 6.34 -18.95
CA LYS A 365 14.51 5.74 -19.13
C LYS A 365 14.06 5.16 -17.79
N PRO A 366 13.49 6.00 -16.91
CA PRO A 366 13.03 5.55 -15.59
C PRO A 366 12.06 4.38 -15.71
N SER A 367 12.20 3.39 -14.84
CA SER A 367 11.35 2.19 -14.91
C SER A 367 11.05 1.58 -13.55
N ILE A 368 10.02 0.73 -13.53
CA ILE A 368 9.68 -0.17 -12.43
C ILE A 368 9.70 -1.59 -12.98
N ASP A 369 10.56 -2.45 -12.45
CA ASP A 369 10.49 -3.88 -12.69
C ASP A 369 9.60 -4.53 -11.63
N VAL A 370 8.48 -5.10 -12.07
CA VAL A 370 7.48 -5.74 -11.22
C VAL A 370 7.74 -7.23 -11.25
N ARG A 371 7.97 -7.83 -10.09
CA ARG A 371 8.09 -9.29 -9.98
C ARG A 371 7.31 -9.83 -8.79
N THR A 372 6.84 -11.07 -8.91
CA THR A 372 6.05 -11.75 -7.89
C THR A 372 6.91 -12.82 -7.22
N PHE A 373 7.04 -12.77 -5.90
CA PHE A 373 7.94 -13.62 -5.11
C PHE A 373 7.19 -14.33 -4.00
N SER A 374 7.44 -15.62 -3.80
CA SER A 374 6.92 -16.36 -2.64
C SER A 374 8.00 -16.51 -1.59
N THR A 375 7.72 -16.03 -0.39
CA THR A 375 8.60 -16.22 0.77
C THR A 375 8.53 -17.64 1.32
N HIS A 376 7.49 -18.40 0.97
CA HIS A 376 7.40 -19.83 1.29
C HIS A 376 8.29 -20.66 0.37
N TYR A 377 8.17 -20.48 -0.95
CA TYR A 377 8.96 -21.23 -1.94
C TYR A 377 10.38 -20.68 -2.13
N GLY A 378 10.65 -19.45 -1.68
CA GLY A 378 11.94 -18.78 -1.87
C GLY A 378 12.26 -18.49 -3.34
N LYS A 379 11.22 -18.30 -4.17
CA LYS A 379 11.32 -18.20 -5.63
C LYS A 379 10.39 -17.14 -6.20
N TYR A 380 10.81 -16.55 -7.31
CA TYR A 380 9.93 -15.77 -8.17
C TYR A 380 8.98 -16.68 -8.95
N ALA A 381 7.84 -16.13 -9.37
CA ALA A 381 6.84 -16.85 -10.18
C ALA A 381 7.47 -17.45 -11.45
N SER A 382 8.35 -16.70 -12.12
CA SER A 382 9.07 -17.15 -13.32
C SER A 382 10.07 -18.28 -13.08
N GLU A 383 10.45 -18.55 -11.84
CA GLU A 383 11.38 -19.62 -11.45
C GLU A 383 10.66 -20.94 -11.10
N LEU A 384 9.32 -20.95 -11.23
CA LEU A 384 8.45 -22.09 -11.00
C LEU A 384 7.72 -22.45 -12.29
N PRO A 385 8.19 -23.45 -13.05
CA PRO A 385 7.52 -23.90 -14.29
C PRO A 385 6.03 -24.26 -14.10
N GLU A 386 5.68 -24.73 -12.90
CA GLU A 386 4.32 -25.16 -12.54
C GLU A 386 3.40 -24.01 -12.11
N TYR A 387 3.93 -22.80 -11.93
CA TYR A 387 3.21 -21.65 -11.35
C TYR A 387 1.86 -21.37 -12.00
N ALA A 388 1.83 -21.31 -13.34
CA ALA A 388 0.59 -21.08 -14.08
C ALA A 388 -0.38 -22.27 -13.94
N GLY A 389 0.15 -23.50 -13.91
CA GLY A 389 -0.63 -24.72 -13.70
C GLY A 389 -1.30 -24.79 -12.32
N TRP A 390 -0.70 -24.17 -11.30
CA TRP A 390 -1.27 -24.11 -9.96
C TRP A 390 -2.40 -23.09 -9.84
N TYR A 391 -2.20 -21.87 -10.36
CA TYR A 391 -3.04 -20.74 -9.95
C TYR A 391 -3.95 -20.19 -11.04
N LYS A 392 -3.58 -20.29 -12.32
CA LYS A 392 -4.28 -19.57 -13.40
C LYS A 392 -5.79 -19.83 -13.46
N ALA A 393 -6.21 -21.09 -13.32
CA ALA A 393 -7.62 -21.47 -13.32
C ALA A 393 -8.34 -20.98 -12.06
N HIS A 394 -7.69 -21.09 -10.90
CA HIS A 394 -8.22 -20.63 -9.61
C HIS A 394 -8.40 -19.11 -9.60
N ASP A 395 -7.44 -18.35 -10.12
CA ASP A 395 -7.51 -16.89 -10.25
C ASP A 395 -8.54 -16.43 -11.30
N GLY A 396 -9.33 -17.34 -11.89
CA GLY A 396 -10.36 -17.03 -12.89
C GLY A 396 -9.78 -16.61 -14.25
N GLN A 397 -8.57 -17.06 -14.58
CA GLN A 397 -7.81 -16.67 -15.77
C GLN A 397 -7.41 -17.88 -16.63
N GLY A 398 -8.16 -18.99 -16.52
CA GLY A 398 -7.87 -20.29 -17.16
C GLY A 398 -7.63 -20.23 -18.67
N ASP A 399 -8.23 -19.25 -19.35
CA ASP A 399 -8.14 -19.06 -20.81
C ASP A 399 -6.80 -18.47 -21.28
N LEU A 400 -5.95 -17.94 -20.38
CA LEU A 400 -4.64 -17.41 -20.75
C LEU A 400 -3.64 -18.55 -21.05
N SER A 401 -2.65 -18.26 -21.91
CA SER A 401 -1.45 -19.12 -21.98
C SER A 401 -0.64 -18.97 -20.68
N ASP A 402 0.17 -19.97 -20.34
CA ASP A 402 1.02 -19.91 -19.13
C ASP A 402 1.99 -18.72 -19.18
N ALA A 403 2.51 -18.41 -20.37
CA ALA A 403 3.37 -17.26 -20.59
C ALA A 403 2.62 -15.92 -20.42
N ASP A 404 1.38 -15.82 -20.90
CA ASP A 404 0.60 -14.59 -20.77
C ASP A 404 0.07 -14.38 -19.35
N TYR A 405 -0.21 -15.47 -18.63
CA TYR A 405 -0.48 -15.42 -17.19
C TYR A 405 0.75 -14.91 -16.42
N LEU A 406 1.93 -15.48 -16.67
CA LEU A 406 3.17 -15.04 -16.01
C LEU A 406 3.51 -13.56 -16.31
N LYS A 407 3.28 -13.07 -17.54
CA LYS A 407 3.50 -11.65 -17.89
C LYS A 407 2.63 -10.67 -17.09
N ARG A 408 1.58 -11.14 -16.44
CA ARG A 408 0.73 -10.30 -15.57
C ARG A 408 1.30 -10.18 -14.17
N ASP A 409 2.22 -11.06 -13.78
CA ASP A 409 2.96 -11.07 -12.51
C ASP A 409 4.39 -10.55 -12.63
N GLU A 410 5.01 -10.67 -13.81
CA GLU A 410 6.37 -10.20 -14.06
C GLU A 410 6.45 -9.37 -15.36
N PHE A 411 6.72 -8.08 -15.22
CA PHE A 411 6.81 -7.12 -16.33
C PHE A 411 7.56 -5.85 -15.93
N THR A 412 7.99 -5.07 -16.92
CA THR A 412 8.61 -3.76 -16.71
C THR A 412 7.67 -2.65 -17.15
N ILE A 413 7.55 -1.62 -16.31
CA ILE A 413 6.85 -0.38 -16.60
C ILE A 413 7.88 0.68 -16.97
N GLU A 414 7.78 1.22 -18.19
CA GLU A 414 8.52 2.43 -18.57
C GLU A 414 7.77 3.67 -18.04
N LEU A 415 8.45 4.51 -17.28
CA LEU A 415 7.90 5.72 -16.68
C LEU A 415 8.24 6.95 -17.53
N ASP A 416 7.70 6.99 -18.75
CA ASP A 416 8.08 7.94 -19.82
C ASP A 416 7.93 9.41 -19.43
N ASP A 417 7.04 9.73 -18.49
CA ASP A 417 6.79 11.11 -18.06
C ASP A 417 7.36 11.46 -16.68
N PHE A 418 8.08 10.53 -16.03
CA PHE A 418 8.50 10.68 -14.64
C PHE A 418 9.47 11.84 -14.44
N HIS A 419 10.54 11.91 -15.23
CA HIS A 419 11.51 13.00 -15.14
C HIS A 419 10.91 14.36 -15.53
N ARG A 420 9.93 14.36 -16.44
CA ARG A 420 9.19 15.58 -16.80
C ARG A 420 8.36 16.09 -15.61
N ARG A 421 7.75 15.18 -14.84
CA ARG A 421 6.88 15.51 -13.70
C ARG A 421 7.64 15.81 -12.41
N PHE A 422 8.71 15.08 -12.14
CA PHE A 422 9.38 15.10 -10.83
C PHE A 422 10.85 15.55 -10.89
N GLY A 423 11.33 15.93 -12.08
CA GLY A 423 12.71 16.31 -12.33
C GLY A 423 13.59 15.12 -12.70
N ALA A 424 14.47 15.31 -13.68
CA ALA A 424 15.56 14.38 -13.94
C ALA A 424 16.66 14.56 -12.88
N PRO A 425 17.49 13.53 -12.61
CA PRO A 425 18.72 13.67 -11.83
C PRO A 425 19.64 14.80 -12.33
N ASP A 426 19.54 15.12 -13.64
CA ASP A 426 20.33 16.13 -14.34
C ASP A 426 19.60 17.48 -14.57
N ALA A 427 18.39 17.66 -14.03
CA ALA A 427 17.65 18.90 -14.23
C ALA A 427 18.25 20.04 -13.38
N PRO A 428 18.58 21.21 -13.96
CA PRO A 428 19.06 22.36 -13.19
C PRO A 428 17.99 22.77 -12.17
N PRO A 429 18.40 23.23 -10.96
CA PRO A 429 17.45 23.60 -9.93
C PRO A 429 16.46 24.63 -10.46
N PRO A 430 15.16 24.51 -10.13
CA PRO A 430 14.16 25.46 -10.59
C PRO A 430 14.56 26.87 -10.15
N LYS A 431 14.56 27.81 -11.11
CA LYS A 431 14.82 29.21 -10.81
C LYS A 431 13.77 29.66 -9.80
N ARG A 432 14.22 30.04 -8.60
CA ARG A 432 13.36 30.74 -7.65
C ARG A 432 12.88 32.01 -8.35
N GLY A 433 11.58 32.10 -8.61
CA GLY A 433 10.95 33.30 -9.12
C GLY A 433 11.19 34.45 -8.15
N SER A 434 11.69 35.56 -8.69
CA SER A 434 11.85 36.86 -8.03
C SER A 434 10.51 37.53 -7.76
#